data_AF-A0A4S8NNA0-F1
#
_entry.id   AF-A0A4S8NNA0-F1
#
_cell.length_a   1.000
_cell.length_b   1.000
_cell.length_c   1.000
_cell.angle_alpha   90.00
_cell.angle_beta   90.00
_cell.angle_gamma   90.00
#
_symmetry.space_group_name_H-M   'P 1'
#
loop_
_entity.id
_entity.type
_entity.pdbx_description
1 polymer ?
#
loop_
_entity_poly.entity_id
_entity_poly.type
_entity_poly.pdbx_seq_one_letter_code
_entity_poly.pdbx_strand_id
1 'polypeptide(L)'
;MSGDRNVELHLALRQMVLDHGVDVLHDATTLRGALDDYFAEDDSFTAGDANLLVDGVRLGALATLVRLTEHGATPPAALRSASEGLIRERGGLDLDAAHWTCAVLGYAAGVVDDGLLRACPRPPTPTSSPPEPTAILPTVHLPPPPPPPPPPAPAPAGPPLLPTVQATRMSSPPPPAHPVAPLATSPGRWRAPLAVVALIALAIAAGVGVALLLTSGADDSNRAGDRRSSVASDEISPPSTEGANETSGAASSPSPSSRPHAAASGTPSGTAGADPGGVTGTWTGTITQVDERGTEVIELLLTLTDGRVGDRVGTTTYDLGDQVCVGRLTLLSSQVDGQQLREEILSGPCIANGQVRVHRSGTRLSFDYTGTKQSNGEAQLVSGLLDRAGA
;
A
#
# COMPACT_ATOMS: atom_id res chain seq x y z
N MET A 1 8.67 -3.52 33.87
CA MET A 1 9.28 -2.90 32.67
C MET A 1 8.76 -3.60 31.41
N SER A 2 7.45 -3.59 31.17
CA SER A 2 6.82 -4.33 30.06
C SER A 2 6.54 -3.47 28.81
N GLY A 3 6.97 -2.19 28.82
CA GLY A 3 6.68 -1.23 27.75
C GLY A 3 7.53 -1.39 26.49
N ASP A 4 8.79 -1.83 26.61
CA ASP A 4 9.72 -1.84 25.46
C ASP A 4 9.41 -2.93 24.43
N ARG A 5 8.84 -4.06 24.83
CA ARG A 5 8.61 -5.21 23.92
C ARG A 5 7.56 -4.93 22.83
N ASN A 6 6.63 -4.01 23.10
CA ASN A 6 5.66 -3.60 22.07
C ASN A 6 6.30 -2.75 20.98
N VAL A 7 7.40 -2.07 21.29
CA VAL A 7 8.12 -1.23 20.33
C VAL A 7 8.82 -2.09 19.28
N GLU A 8 9.30 -3.26 19.69
CA GLU A 8 10.07 -4.15 18.83
C GLU A 8 9.21 -4.82 17.75
N LEU A 9 8.01 -5.31 18.11
CA LEU A 9 7.14 -6.03 17.18
C LEU A 9 6.74 -5.21 15.95
N HIS A 10 6.24 -3.99 16.16
CA HIS A 10 5.72 -3.20 15.04
C HIS A 10 6.83 -2.65 14.15
N LEU A 11 8.02 -2.43 14.69
CA LEU A 11 9.21 -2.11 13.91
C LEU A 11 9.65 -3.31 13.06
N ALA A 12 9.68 -4.52 13.65
CA ALA A 12 9.97 -5.74 12.93
C ALA A 12 8.93 -6.00 11.81
N LEU A 13 7.64 -5.80 12.09
CA LEU A 13 6.59 -5.93 11.07
C LEU A 13 6.75 -4.91 9.93
N ARG A 14 7.08 -3.65 10.27
CA ARG A 14 7.36 -2.62 9.26
C ARG A 14 8.60 -2.97 8.44
N GLN A 15 9.65 -3.50 9.07
CA GLN A 15 10.85 -3.94 8.35
C GLN A 15 10.53 -5.12 7.42
N MET A 16 9.75 -6.11 7.88
CA MET A 16 9.25 -7.21 7.05
C MET A 16 8.52 -6.70 5.81
N VAL A 17 7.66 -5.68 5.95
CA VAL A 17 6.96 -5.03 4.83
C VAL A 17 7.89 -4.26 3.90
N LEU A 18 8.96 -3.65 4.43
CA LEU A 18 9.98 -3.02 3.58
C LEU A 18 10.77 -4.07 2.77
N ASP A 19 11.05 -5.23 3.37
CA ASP A 19 11.81 -6.31 2.74
C ASP A 19 10.99 -7.06 1.67
N HIS A 20 9.70 -7.29 1.93
CA HIS A 20 8.81 -8.10 1.08
C HIS A 20 7.85 -7.27 0.21
N GLY A 21 7.74 -5.97 0.46
CA GLY A 21 6.77 -5.08 -0.17
C GLY A 21 5.42 -5.04 0.55
N VAL A 22 4.66 -3.96 0.32
CA VAL A 22 3.32 -3.75 0.93
C VAL A 22 2.29 -4.80 0.52
N ASP A 23 2.50 -5.45 -0.63
CA ASP A 23 1.61 -6.49 -1.15
C ASP A 23 1.47 -7.69 -0.21
N VAL A 24 2.44 -7.92 0.68
CA VAL A 24 2.35 -8.94 1.75
C VAL A 24 1.13 -8.71 2.65
N LEU A 25 0.73 -7.45 2.84
CA LEU A 25 -0.42 -7.08 3.69
C LEU A 25 -1.76 -7.18 2.96
N HIS A 26 -1.78 -7.51 1.66
CA HIS A 26 -3.01 -7.67 0.88
C HIS A 26 -3.51 -9.11 0.83
N ASP A 27 -2.68 -10.09 1.19
CA ASP A 27 -3.06 -11.50 1.22
C ASP A 27 -2.73 -12.14 2.57
N ALA A 28 -3.77 -12.66 3.24
CA ALA A 28 -3.64 -13.22 4.59
C ALA A 28 -2.74 -14.47 4.64
N THR A 29 -2.71 -15.26 3.56
CA THR A 29 -1.87 -16.47 3.48
C THR A 29 -0.39 -16.10 3.34
N THR A 30 -0.10 -15.14 2.48
CA THR A 30 1.24 -14.59 2.26
C THR A 30 1.75 -13.92 3.52
N LEU A 31 0.92 -13.11 4.18
CA LEU A 31 1.24 -12.52 5.48
C LEU A 31 1.56 -13.60 6.52
N ARG A 32 0.76 -14.67 6.60
CA ARG A 32 1.01 -15.75 7.56
C ARG A 32 2.37 -16.41 7.34
N GLY A 33 2.72 -16.72 6.08
CA GLY A 33 4.03 -17.28 5.75
C GLY A 33 5.17 -16.33 6.13
N ALA A 34 5.05 -15.05 5.76
CA ALA A 34 6.05 -14.04 6.09
C ALA A 34 6.23 -13.85 7.61
N LEU A 35 5.14 -13.86 8.39
CA LEU A 35 5.21 -13.78 9.85
C LEU A 35 5.91 -15.00 10.45
N ASP A 36 5.62 -16.20 9.95
CA ASP A 36 6.24 -17.44 10.44
C ASP A 36 7.75 -17.47 10.12
N ASP A 37 8.16 -16.97 8.95
CA ASP A 37 9.57 -16.87 8.56
C ASP A 37 10.32 -15.78 9.35
N TYR A 38 9.70 -14.62 9.57
CA TYR A 38 10.35 -13.47 10.20
C TYR A 38 10.45 -13.57 11.72
N PHE A 39 9.49 -14.24 12.36
CA PHE A 39 9.40 -14.38 13.82
C PHE A 39 9.65 -15.80 14.32
N ALA A 40 10.25 -16.68 13.51
CA ALA A 40 10.48 -18.09 13.84
C ALA A 40 11.23 -18.30 15.18
N GLU A 41 12.11 -17.37 15.54
CA GLU A 41 12.96 -17.46 16.73
C GLU A 41 12.55 -16.51 17.86
N ASP A 42 11.49 -15.70 17.67
CA ASP A 42 11.11 -14.66 18.63
C ASP A 42 9.97 -15.12 19.54
N ASP A 43 10.32 -15.50 20.77
CA ASP A 43 9.37 -15.87 21.83
C ASP A 43 8.38 -14.73 22.20
N SER A 44 8.67 -13.49 21.79
CA SER A 44 7.81 -12.33 22.07
C SER A 44 6.60 -12.23 21.13
N PHE A 45 6.65 -12.91 19.98
CA PHE A 45 5.57 -12.96 19.01
C PHE A 45 4.79 -14.26 19.14
N THR A 46 3.58 -14.18 19.67
CA THR A 46 2.79 -15.38 19.94
C THR A 46 1.96 -15.77 18.73
N ALA A 47 1.60 -17.06 18.64
CA ALA A 47 0.63 -17.53 17.65
C ALA A 47 -0.71 -16.77 17.72
N GLY A 48 -1.08 -16.27 18.91
CA GLY A 48 -2.26 -15.43 19.09
C GLY A 48 -2.14 -14.09 18.35
N ASP A 49 -1.00 -13.41 18.47
CA ASP A 49 -0.75 -12.15 17.76
C ASP A 49 -0.74 -12.35 16.25
N ALA A 50 -0.11 -13.44 15.79
CA ALA A 50 -0.08 -13.76 14.38
C ALA A 50 -1.48 -14.00 13.81
N ASN A 51 -2.32 -14.75 14.53
CA ASN A 51 -3.71 -14.97 14.13
C ASN A 51 -4.53 -13.67 14.13
N LEU A 52 -4.30 -12.77 15.08
CA LEU A 52 -4.97 -11.46 15.11
C LEU A 52 -4.61 -10.61 13.88
N LEU A 53 -3.34 -10.52 13.54
CA LEU A 53 -2.87 -9.74 12.38
C LEU A 53 -3.38 -10.34 11.05
N VAL A 54 -3.31 -11.67 10.91
CA VAL A 54 -3.80 -12.39 9.73
C VAL A 54 -5.32 -12.26 9.59
N ASP A 55 -6.07 -12.36 10.69
CA ASP A 55 -7.52 -12.10 10.70
C ASP A 55 -7.83 -10.67 10.26
N GLY A 56 -7.07 -9.69 10.74
CA GLY A 56 -7.21 -8.28 10.36
C GLY A 56 -7.06 -8.04 8.85
N VAL A 57 -6.11 -8.71 8.20
CA VAL A 57 -5.96 -8.68 6.73
C VAL A 57 -7.08 -9.45 6.03
N ARG A 58 -7.38 -10.67 6.49
CA ARG A 58 -8.42 -11.53 5.88
C ARG A 58 -9.79 -10.87 5.88
N LEU A 59 -10.11 -10.13 6.93
CA LEU A 59 -11.36 -9.40 7.11
C LEU A 59 -11.30 -7.95 6.56
N GLY A 60 -10.24 -7.60 5.83
CA GLY A 60 -10.17 -6.31 5.14
C GLY A 60 -10.09 -5.08 6.05
N ALA A 61 -9.65 -5.23 7.30
CA ALA A 61 -9.53 -4.11 8.24
C ALA A 61 -8.49 -3.09 7.75
N LEU A 62 -7.33 -3.55 7.27
CA LEU A 62 -6.31 -2.67 6.70
C LEU A 62 -6.81 -1.99 5.42
N ALA A 63 -7.46 -2.73 4.52
CA ALA A 63 -8.02 -2.16 3.29
C ALA A 63 -9.05 -1.06 3.60
N THR A 64 -9.88 -1.26 4.63
CA THR A 64 -10.82 -0.26 5.10
C THR A 64 -10.12 0.97 5.69
N LEU A 65 -9.10 0.77 6.51
CA LEU A 65 -8.30 1.85 7.10
C LEU A 65 -7.63 2.74 6.04
N VAL A 66 -6.96 2.12 5.06
CA VAL A 66 -6.31 2.79 3.93
C VAL A 66 -7.36 3.60 3.16
N ARG A 67 -8.46 2.95 2.75
CA ARG A 67 -9.54 3.59 1.99
C ARG A 67 -10.11 4.80 2.72
N LEU A 68 -10.41 4.69 4.02
CA LEU A 68 -10.95 5.83 4.79
C LEU A 68 -9.97 7.00 4.81
N THR A 69 -8.68 6.73 4.99
CA THR A 69 -7.64 7.76 5.02
C THR A 69 -7.47 8.43 3.66
N GLU A 70 -7.52 7.67 2.57
CA GLU A 70 -7.51 8.20 1.20
C GLU A 70 -8.70 9.11 0.90
N HIS A 71 -9.86 8.86 1.53
CA HIS A 71 -11.05 9.72 1.44
C HIS A 71 -11.01 10.90 2.43
N GLY A 72 -9.86 11.18 3.03
CA GLY A 72 -9.64 12.34 3.89
C GLY A 72 -10.08 12.16 5.35
N ALA A 73 -10.43 10.94 5.78
CA ALA A 73 -10.63 10.69 7.20
C ALA A 73 -9.30 10.85 7.95
N THR A 74 -9.31 11.56 9.07
CA THR A 74 -8.11 11.66 9.94
C THR A 74 -7.68 10.25 10.40
N PRO A 75 -6.38 9.94 10.50
CA PRO A 75 -5.92 8.60 10.89
C PRO A 75 -6.57 8.03 12.16
N PRO A 76 -6.79 8.81 13.25
CA PRO A 76 -7.49 8.30 14.44
C PRO A 76 -8.96 7.92 14.19
N ALA A 77 -9.66 8.66 13.32
CA ALA A 77 -11.05 8.37 12.98
C ALA A 77 -11.16 7.14 12.05
N ALA A 78 -10.28 7.06 11.06
CA ALA A 78 -10.20 5.92 10.15
C ALA A 78 -9.87 4.62 10.93
N LEU A 79 -8.90 4.71 11.85
CA LEU A 79 -8.50 3.61 12.73
C LEU A 79 -9.69 3.11 13.55
N ARG A 80 -10.41 4.01 14.23
CA ARG A 80 -11.60 3.66 15.02
C ARG A 80 -12.66 2.92 14.18
N SER A 81 -12.99 3.47 13.01
CA SER A 81 -14.01 2.87 12.13
C SER A 81 -13.59 1.51 11.56
N ALA A 82 -12.31 1.34 11.21
CA ALA A 82 -11.80 0.05 10.75
C ALA A 82 -11.84 -1.01 11.86
N SER A 83 -11.46 -0.63 13.08
CA SER A 83 -11.50 -1.52 14.26
C SER A 83 -12.93 -1.93 14.63
N GLU A 84 -13.89 -1.01 14.58
CA GLU A 84 -15.32 -1.31 14.78
C GLU A 84 -15.86 -2.30 13.73
N GLY A 85 -15.42 -2.17 12.47
CA GLY A 85 -15.72 -3.13 11.41
C GLY A 85 -15.17 -4.52 11.71
N LEU A 86 -13.88 -4.60 12.10
CA LEU A 86 -13.21 -5.85 12.43
C LEU A 86 -13.89 -6.61 13.58
N ILE A 87 -14.36 -5.90 14.62
CA ILE A 87 -15.11 -6.49 15.75
C ILE A 87 -16.39 -7.16 15.25
N ARG A 88 -17.15 -6.44 14.40
CA ARG A 88 -18.42 -6.93 13.85
C ARG A 88 -18.21 -8.21 13.03
N GLU A 89 -17.15 -8.25 12.24
CA GLU A 89 -16.87 -9.39 11.35
C GLU A 89 -16.29 -10.60 12.09
N ARG A 90 -15.47 -10.39 13.14
CA ARG A 90 -15.01 -11.51 14.00
C ARG A 90 -16.10 -12.06 14.92
N GLY A 91 -17.20 -11.33 15.11
CA GLY A 91 -18.23 -11.68 16.10
C GLY A 91 -17.73 -11.64 17.55
N GLY A 92 -16.63 -10.92 17.79
CA GLY A 92 -15.97 -10.79 19.09
C GLY A 92 -16.34 -9.49 19.82
N LEU A 93 -15.89 -9.36 21.07
CA LEU A 93 -16.11 -8.16 21.91
C LEU A 93 -14.82 -7.42 22.27
N ASP A 94 -13.65 -7.92 21.84
CA ASP A 94 -12.37 -7.33 22.22
C ASP A 94 -12.01 -6.14 21.30
N LEU A 95 -12.50 -4.96 21.69
CA LEU A 95 -12.22 -3.70 21.02
C LEU A 95 -10.72 -3.34 21.06
N ASP A 96 -10.03 -3.66 22.15
CA ASP A 96 -8.62 -3.32 22.31
C ASP A 96 -7.76 -4.14 21.36
N ALA A 97 -8.03 -5.45 21.24
CA ALA A 97 -7.36 -6.29 20.25
C ALA A 97 -7.61 -5.83 18.81
N ALA A 98 -8.83 -5.43 18.48
CA ALA A 98 -9.15 -4.92 17.15
C ALA A 98 -8.46 -3.57 16.85
N HIS A 99 -8.43 -2.65 17.82
CA HIS A 99 -7.71 -1.38 17.72
C HIS A 99 -6.22 -1.60 17.53
N TRP A 100 -5.60 -2.41 18.38
CA TRP A 100 -4.18 -2.72 18.29
C TRP A 100 -3.83 -3.38 16.94
N THR A 101 -4.64 -4.35 16.49
CA THR A 101 -4.44 -5.03 15.20
C THR A 101 -4.45 -4.02 14.04
N CYS A 102 -5.46 -3.14 13.99
CA CYS A 102 -5.56 -2.14 12.93
C CYS A 102 -4.42 -1.11 12.99
N ALA A 103 -4.00 -0.71 14.20
CA ALA A 103 -2.91 0.24 14.39
C ALA A 103 -1.57 -0.35 13.94
N VAL A 104 -1.27 -1.60 14.29
CA VAL A 104 -0.04 -2.30 13.92
C VAL A 104 0.03 -2.49 12.39
N LEU A 105 -1.04 -2.96 11.76
CA LEU A 105 -1.12 -3.12 10.30
C LEU A 105 -1.02 -1.75 9.60
N GLY A 106 -1.73 -0.74 10.11
CA GLY A 106 -1.69 0.62 9.58
C GLY A 106 -0.31 1.26 9.68
N TYR A 107 0.43 1.00 10.77
CA TYR A 107 1.80 1.48 10.93
C TYR A 107 2.76 0.80 9.95
N ALA A 108 2.64 -0.53 9.79
CA ALA A 108 3.44 -1.28 8.84
C ALA A 108 3.19 -0.82 7.39
N ALA A 109 1.95 -0.43 7.05
CA ALA A 109 1.58 0.15 5.76
C ALA A 109 1.94 1.64 5.61
N GLY A 110 2.37 2.33 6.67
CA GLY A 110 2.69 3.76 6.66
C GLY A 110 1.49 4.71 6.71
N VAL A 111 0.31 4.21 7.10
CA VAL A 111 -0.94 4.99 7.21
C VAL A 111 -1.13 5.55 8.62
N VAL A 112 -0.65 4.84 9.64
CA VAL A 112 -0.74 5.23 11.06
C VAL A 112 0.66 5.61 11.57
N ASP A 113 0.76 6.70 12.32
CA ASP A 113 2.02 7.13 12.93
C ASP A 113 2.36 6.35 14.21
N ASP A 114 3.64 6.38 14.61
CA ASP A 114 4.15 5.71 15.82
C ASP A 114 3.47 6.21 17.10
N GLY A 115 3.08 7.49 17.16
CA GLY A 115 2.41 8.06 18.32
C GLY A 115 1.03 7.45 18.56
N LEU A 116 0.23 7.31 17.49
CA LEU A 116 -1.07 6.64 17.54
C LEU A 116 -0.93 5.15 17.87
N LEU A 117 0.06 4.48 17.30
CA LEU A 117 0.32 3.08 17.60
C LEU A 117 0.65 2.85 19.07
N ARG A 118 1.53 3.69 19.65
CA ARG A 118 1.90 3.61 21.07
C ARG A 118 0.73 3.91 22.01
N ALA A 119 -0.29 4.62 21.54
CA ALA A 119 -1.51 4.86 22.30
C ALA A 119 -2.45 3.64 22.31
N CYS A 120 -2.24 2.64 21.45
CA CYS A 120 -3.02 1.40 21.39
C CYS A 120 -2.33 0.29 22.20
N PRO A 121 -2.81 -0.06 23.41
CA PRO A 121 -2.21 -1.13 24.19
C PRO A 121 -2.36 -2.47 23.47
N ARG A 122 -1.27 -3.27 23.45
CA ARG A 122 -1.35 -4.65 22.98
C ARG A 122 -2.32 -5.43 23.88
N PRO A 123 -3.28 -6.18 23.30
CA PRO A 123 -4.17 -7.01 24.09
C PRO A 123 -3.32 -7.97 24.94
N PRO A 124 -3.75 -8.25 26.19
CA PRO A 124 -3.05 -9.21 27.01
C PRO A 124 -3.01 -10.53 26.25
N THR A 125 -1.81 -11.07 26.03
CA THR A 125 -1.66 -12.40 25.46
C THR A 125 -2.53 -13.32 26.31
N PRO A 126 -3.52 -14.01 25.71
CA PRO A 126 -4.31 -14.96 26.47
C PRO A 126 -3.30 -15.93 27.07
N THR A 127 -3.15 -15.87 28.39
CA THR A 127 -2.25 -16.77 29.08
C THR A 127 -2.86 -18.13 28.82
N SER A 128 -2.25 -18.85 27.88
CA SER A 128 -2.57 -20.23 27.57
C SER A 128 -2.12 -21.09 28.76
N SER A 129 -2.63 -20.79 29.94
CA SER A 129 -2.79 -21.80 30.96
C SER A 129 -3.72 -22.81 30.30
N PRO A 130 -3.25 -24.03 29.99
CA PRO A 130 -4.15 -25.09 29.56
C PRO A 130 -5.29 -25.09 30.57
N PRO A 131 -6.56 -25.13 30.12
CA PRO A 131 -7.69 -25.13 31.04
C PRO A 131 -7.39 -26.20 32.08
N GLU A 132 -7.18 -25.78 33.33
CA GLU A 132 -6.93 -26.69 34.44
C GLU A 132 -8.03 -27.74 34.31
N PRO A 133 -7.71 -29.02 34.07
CA PRO A 133 -8.67 -30.00 33.62
C PRO A 133 -9.83 -29.97 34.59
N THR A 134 -10.92 -29.34 34.17
CA THR A 134 -12.08 -29.12 35.01
C THR A 134 -12.46 -30.50 35.50
N ALA A 135 -12.31 -30.72 36.81
CA ALA A 135 -12.58 -31.98 37.46
C ALA A 135 -13.85 -32.55 36.85
N ILE A 136 -13.71 -33.71 36.22
CA ILE A 136 -14.72 -34.37 35.40
C ILE A 136 -16.03 -34.30 36.19
N LEU A 137 -16.94 -33.38 35.81
CA LEU A 137 -18.30 -33.40 36.30
C LEU A 137 -18.84 -34.79 35.94
N PRO A 138 -19.46 -35.52 36.88
CA PRO A 138 -19.89 -36.89 36.65
C PRO A 138 -20.63 -36.95 35.33
N THR A 139 -20.11 -37.77 34.42
CA THR A 139 -20.64 -38.00 33.08
C THR A 139 -22.16 -38.14 33.19
N VAL A 140 -22.88 -37.06 32.90
CA VAL A 140 -24.32 -37.15 32.69
C VAL A 140 -24.44 -38.03 31.48
N HIS A 141 -24.89 -39.25 31.71
CA HIS A 141 -25.19 -40.22 30.67
C HIS A 141 -26.33 -39.62 29.84
N LEU A 142 -25.96 -38.77 28.88
CA LEU A 142 -26.89 -38.22 27.91
C LEU A 142 -27.50 -39.43 27.20
N PRO A 143 -28.83 -39.56 27.18
CA PRO A 143 -29.47 -40.62 26.42
C PRO A 143 -28.98 -40.55 24.97
N PRO A 144 -28.82 -41.70 24.30
CA PRO A 144 -28.35 -41.73 22.92
C PRO A 144 -29.19 -40.76 22.09
N PRO A 145 -28.56 -39.94 21.23
CA PRO A 145 -29.29 -39.04 20.35
C PRO A 145 -30.33 -39.86 19.58
N PRO A 146 -31.58 -39.36 19.43
CA PRO A 146 -32.57 -40.05 18.64
C PRO A 146 -32.00 -40.29 17.23
N PRO A 147 -32.29 -41.45 16.61
CA PRO A 147 -31.82 -41.73 15.27
C PRO A 147 -32.22 -40.58 14.34
N PRO A 148 -31.34 -40.19 13.40
CA PRO A 148 -31.67 -39.15 12.44
C PRO A 148 -32.98 -39.52 11.75
N PRO A 149 -33.89 -38.55 11.53
CA PRO A 149 -35.13 -38.82 10.82
C PRO A 149 -34.79 -39.43 9.45
N PRO A 150 -35.58 -40.42 8.98
CA PRO A 150 -35.37 -40.99 7.66
C PRO A 150 -35.35 -39.87 6.62
N PRO A 151 -34.48 -39.95 5.60
CA PRO A 151 -34.45 -38.96 4.54
C PRO A 151 -35.87 -38.80 3.96
N PRO A 152 -36.34 -37.57 3.75
CA PRO A 152 -37.67 -37.34 3.20
C PRO A 152 -37.80 -38.12 1.89
N ALA A 153 -38.93 -38.84 1.76
CA ALA A 153 -39.23 -39.60 0.55
C ALA A 153 -39.09 -38.67 -0.67
N PRO A 154 -38.53 -39.16 -1.80
CA PRO A 154 -38.44 -38.38 -3.02
C PRO A 154 -39.80 -37.78 -3.34
N ALA A 155 -39.87 -36.45 -3.47
CA ALA A 155 -41.10 -35.80 -3.90
C ALA A 155 -41.51 -36.40 -5.26
N PRO A 156 -42.82 -36.69 -5.46
CA PRO A 156 -43.29 -37.19 -6.74
C PRO A 156 -42.85 -36.25 -7.85
N ALA A 157 -42.31 -36.82 -8.92
CA ALA A 157 -41.89 -36.10 -10.11
C ALA A 157 -43.01 -35.15 -10.54
N GLY A 158 -42.75 -33.84 -10.43
CA GLY A 158 -43.67 -32.82 -10.89
C GLY A 158 -43.99 -33.04 -12.38
N PRO A 159 -45.18 -32.64 -12.83
CA PRO A 159 -45.55 -32.73 -14.25
C PRO A 159 -44.51 -32.02 -15.13
N PRO A 160 -44.28 -32.50 -16.35
CA PRO A 160 -43.30 -31.90 -17.27
C PRO A 160 -43.61 -30.42 -17.46
N LEU A 161 -42.64 -29.57 -17.12
CA LEU A 161 -42.67 -28.16 -17.46
C LEU A 161 -42.76 -28.05 -18.99
N LEU A 162 -43.92 -27.58 -19.47
CA LEU A 162 -44.10 -27.22 -20.87
C LEU A 162 -43.05 -26.16 -21.27
N PRO A 163 -42.55 -26.21 -22.51
CA PRO A 163 -41.62 -25.20 -23.01
C PRO A 163 -42.27 -23.83 -22.90
N THR A 164 -41.66 -22.94 -22.11
CA THR A 164 -42.01 -21.53 -22.10
C THR A 164 -41.63 -20.97 -23.46
N VAL A 165 -42.64 -20.79 -24.31
CA VAL A 165 -42.52 -20.02 -25.55
C VAL A 165 -42.10 -18.61 -25.13
N GLN A 166 -40.83 -18.26 -25.38
CA GLN A 166 -40.37 -16.89 -25.29
C GLN A 166 -41.23 -16.07 -26.26
N ALA A 167 -42.14 -15.28 -25.70
CA ALA A 167 -42.83 -14.26 -26.46
C ALA A 167 -41.76 -13.29 -26.99
N THR A 168 -41.54 -13.35 -28.30
CA THR A 168 -40.82 -12.38 -29.10
C THR A 168 -41.36 -11.01 -28.71
N ARG A 169 -40.58 -10.23 -27.94
CA ARG A 169 -40.90 -8.83 -27.72
C ARG A 169 -40.86 -8.16 -29.09
N MET A 170 -42.04 -7.79 -29.58
CA MET A 170 -42.20 -6.92 -30.73
C MET A 170 -41.34 -5.67 -30.50
N SER A 171 -40.32 -5.51 -31.35
CA SER A 171 -39.59 -4.27 -31.52
C SER A 171 -40.58 -3.15 -31.77
N SER A 172 -40.64 -2.18 -30.86
CA SER A 172 -41.29 -0.91 -31.16
C SER A 172 -40.56 -0.24 -32.33
N PRO A 173 -41.29 0.36 -33.29
CA PRO A 173 -40.70 1.07 -34.40
C PRO A 173 -39.89 2.29 -33.90
N PRO A 174 -38.76 2.62 -34.56
CA PRO A 174 -37.98 3.79 -34.22
C PRO A 174 -38.81 5.07 -34.39
N PRO A 175 -38.67 6.07 -33.50
CA PRO A 175 -39.30 7.37 -33.70
C PRO A 175 -38.78 8.01 -35.00
N PRO A 176 -39.60 8.79 -35.72
CA PRO A 176 -39.21 9.44 -36.96
C PRO A 176 -38.00 10.36 -36.73
N ALA A 177 -36.97 10.15 -37.54
CA ALA A 177 -35.78 10.99 -37.56
C ALA A 177 -36.19 12.44 -37.87
N HIS A 178 -36.01 13.33 -36.90
CA HIS A 178 -36.03 14.76 -37.17
C HIS A 178 -34.79 15.11 -38.00
N PRO A 179 -34.93 15.90 -39.09
CA PRO A 179 -33.79 16.37 -39.86
C PRO A 179 -32.95 17.31 -38.99
N VAL A 180 -31.81 16.82 -38.51
CA VAL A 180 -30.78 17.66 -37.89
C VAL A 180 -30.17 18.50 -39.01
N ALA A 181 -30.35 19.82 -38.89
CA ALA A 181 -29.78 20.79 -39.81
C ALA A 181 -28.24 20.66 -39.86
N PRO A 182 -27.63 20.76 -41.05
CA PRO A 182 -26.17 20.74 -41.16
C PRO A 182 -25.61 21.99 -40.48
N LEU A 183 -24.95 21.83 -39.33
CA LEU A 183 -24.10 22.89 -38.81
C LEU A 183 -22.91 23.07 -39.75
N ALA A 184 -22.83 24.26 -40.32
CA ALA A 184 -21.75 24.70 -41.20
C ALA A 184 -20.40 24.58 -40.49
N THR A 185 -19.53 23.75 -41.04
CA THR A 185 -18.09 23.75 -40.71
C THR A 185 -17.46 25.00 -41.32
N SER A 186 -16.98 25.89 -40.45
CA SER A 186 -16.21 27.07 -40.84
C SER A 186 -14.77 26.66 -41.19
N PRO A 187 -14.24 26.97 -42.39
CA PRO A 187 -12.87 26.66 -42.74
C PRO A 187 -11.91 27.72 -42.18
N GLY A 188 -11.50 27.54 -40.92
CA GLY A 188 -10.55 28.41 -40.24
C GLY A 188 -9.08 28.10 -40.56
N ARG A 189 -8.56 28.72 -41.63
CA ARG A 189 -7.12 28.76 -41.98
C ARG A 189 -6.28 29.45 -40.90
N TRP A 190 -5.54 28.73 -40.06
CA TRP A 190 -4.42 29.34 -39.31
C TRP A 190 -3.17 28.49 -39.38
N ARG A 191 -2.25 28.93 -40.24
CA ARG A 191 -0.86 28.50 -40.27
C ARG A 191 -0.12 29.13 -39.09
N ALA A 192 0.81 28.35 -38.55
CA ALA A 192 1.95 28.67 -37.68
C ALA A 192 1.70 28.73 -36.16
N PRO A 193 2.33 27.78 -35.43
CA PRO A 193 2.90 28.07 -34.12
C PRO A 193 4.34 27.56 -34.04
N LEU A 194 5.30 28.33 -34.56
CA LEU A 194 6.74 28.12 -34.32
C LEU A 194 7.37 29.25 -33.50
N ALA A 195 6.60 30.29 -33.15
CA ALA A 195 7.10 31.46 -32.42
C ALA A 195 6.88 31.41 -30.89
N VAL A 196 5.95 30.57 -30.39
CA VAL A 196 5.60 30.55 -28.95
C VAL A 196 6.56 29.68 -28.13
N VAL A 197 7.11 28.61 -28.71
CA VAL A 197 8.04 27.70 -28.01
C VAL A 197 9.39 28.39 -27.70
N ALA A 198 9.86 29.29 -28.57
CA ALA A 198 11.11 30.01 -28.36
C ALA A 198 11.04 31.03 -27.20
N LEU A 199 9.87 31.63 -26.96
CA LEU A 199 9.67 32.59 -25.88
C LEU A 199 9.62 31.93 -24.50
N ILE A 200 9.05 30.72 -24.41
CA ILE A 200 8.98 29.96 -23.15
C ILE A 200 10.37 29.43 -22.77
N ALA A 201 11.16 28.94 -23.73
CA ALA A 201 12.53 28.49 -23.48
C ALA A 201 13.44 29.63 -22.97
N LEU A 202 13.29 30.85 -23.50
CA LEU A 202 14.07 32.00 -23.08
C LEU A 202 13.71 32.47 -21.65
N ALA A 203 12.44 32.40 -21.28
CA ALA A 203 11.97 32.75 -19.93
C ALA A 203 12.49 31.76 -18.87
N ILE A 204 12.55 30.46 -19.19
CA ILE A 204 13.07 29.43 -18.28
C ILE A 204 14.59 29.60 -18.09
N ALA A 205 15.33 29.88 -19.16
CA ALA A 205 16.77 30.11 -19.07
C ALA A 205 17.12 31.37 -18.24
N ALA A 206 16.32 32.44 -18.35
CA ALA A 206 16.50 33.65 -17.55
C ALA A 206 16.15 33.44 -16.07
N GLY A 207 15.13 32.63 -15.75
CA GLY A 207 14.72 32.35 -14.38
C GLY A 207 15.73 31.52 -13.58
N VAL A 208 16.34 30.50 -14.21
CA VAL A 208 17.31 29.62 -13.54
C VAL A 208 18.63 30.36 -13.22
N GLY A 209 19.03 31.32 -14.06
CA GLY A 209 20.23 32.13 -13.82
C GLY A 209 20.14 33.03 -12.58
N VAL A 210 18.95 33.57 -12.26
CA VAL A 210 18.75 34.47 -11.11
C VAL A 210 18.65 33.69 -9.80
N ALA A 211 18.05 32.50 -9.81
CA ALA A 211 17.91 31.68 -8.61
C ALA A 211 19.26 31.12 -8.09
N LEU A 212 20.19 30.79 -8.99
CA LEU A 212 21.54 30.33 -8.65
C LEU A 212 22.45 31.46 -8.13
N LEU A 213 22.21 32.70 -8.55
CA LEU A 213 22.97 33.85 -8.05
C LEU A 213 22.53 34.34 -6.66
N LEU A 214 21.31 34.00 -6.22
CA LEU A 214 20.80 34.39 -4.90
C LEU A 214 21.01 33.34 -3.80
N THR A 215 21.40 32.12 -4.16
CA THR A 215 21.56 31.00 -3.21
C THR A 215 23.02 30.65 -2.90
N SER A 216 23.98 31.35 -3.50
CA SER A 216 25.42 31.08 -3.35
C SER A 216 26.16 32.06 -2.43
N GLY A 217 25.46 32.81 -1.56
CA GLY A 217 26.11 33.72 -0.63
C GLY A 217 25.40 33.87 0.71
N ALA A 218 25.88 33.15 1.74
CA ALA A 218 26.00 33.64 3.11
C ALA A 218 26.57 32.54 4.01
N ASP A 219 27.90 32.50 4.08
CA ASP A 219 28.66 31.96 5.20
C ASP A 219 28.68 33.00 6.35
N ASP A 220 28.78 32.49 7.57
CA ASP A 220 29.22 33.15 8.81
C ASP A 220 28.41 34.33 9.42
N SER A 221 27.81 34.09 10.60
CA SER A 221 28.17 34.82 11.84
C SER A 221 27.46 34.32 13.12
N ASN A 222 28.28 33.86 14.06
CA ASN A 222 28.24 34.10 15.52
C ASN A 222 26.90 34.40 16.22
N ARG A 223 26.49 33.52 17.15
CA ARG A 223 25.81 33.98 18.38
C ARG A 223 26.09 33.08 19.59
N ALA A 224 27.17 33.42 20.29
CA ALA A 224 27.28 33.20 21.73
C ALA A 224 26.47 34.29 22.46
N GLY A 225 25.80 33.93 23.56
CA GLY A 225 25.16 34.94 24.41
C GLY A 225 24.09 34.40 25.35
N ASP A 226 24.54 33.79 26.45
CA ASP A 226 24.01 33.89 27.81
C ASP A 226 22.62 34.53 28.03
N ARG A 227 21.74 33.80 28.74
CA ARG A 227 20.92 34.40 29.81
C ARG A 227 20.55 33.39 30.89
N ARG A 228 21.38 33.40 31.93
CA ARG A 228 21.12 32.96 33.30
C ARG A 228 20.04 33.86 33.94
N SER A 229 19.01 33.27 34.53
CA SER A 229 18.31 33.84 35.70
C SER A 229 17.62 32.75 36.52
N SER A 230 18.20 32.58 37.70
CA SER A 230 17.78 32.01 38.97
C SER A 230 16.34 32.39 39.39
N VAL A 231 15.48 31.53 39.97
CA VAL A 231 15.43 30.88 41.32
C VAL A 231 14.15 31.36 42.03
N ALA A 232 13.30 30.41 42.46
CA ALA A 232 12.56 30.35 43.74
C ALA A 232 11.82 28.99 43.74
N SER A 233 12.30 27.96 44.46
CA SER A 233 12.09 27.67 45.90
C SER A 233 10.66 27.20 46.23
N ASP A 234 10.52 25.90 46.45
CA ASP A 234 9.73 25.26 47.53
C ASP A 234 10.13 23.77 47.51
N GLU A 235 11.03 23.32 48.38
CA GLU A 235 10.81 22.91 49.77
C GLU A 235 9.85 21.71 49.86
N ILE A 236 10.43 20.51 50.04
CA ILE A 236 10.04 19.45 50.98
C ILE A 236 11.09 18.32 50.88
N SER A 237 11.69 17.98 52.01
CA SER A 237 12.50 16.78 52.25
C SER A 237 12.09 16.22 53.64
N PRO A 238 12.60 15.08 54.10
CA PRO A 238 12.29 13.70 53.70
C PRO A 238 11.77 12.89 54.94
N PRO A 239 11.79 11.54 54.93
CA PRO A 239 12.86 10.93 55.73
C PRO A 239 13.51 9.66 55.15
N SER A 240 14.72 9.44 55.68
CA SER A 240 15.69 8.38 55.51
C SER A 240 15.18 6.95 55.76
N THR A 241 15.81 5.97 55.11
CA THR A 241 16.23 4.72 55.79
C THR A 241 17.51 4.18 55.16
N GLU A 242 18.46 3.90 56.04
CA GLU A 242 19.80 3.36 55.84
C GLU A 242 19.80 1.92 55.33
N GLY A 243 20.90 1.52 54.67
CA GLY A 243 21.15 0.13 54.31
C GLY A 243 22.47 -0.02 53.55
N ALA A 244 23.58 0.13 54.27
CA ALA A 244 24.92 -0.12 53.78
C ALA A 244 25.12 -1.60 53.39
N ASN A 245 25.83 -1.85 52.28
CA ASN A 245 26.85 -2.88 52.29
C ASN A 245 27.92 -2.63 51.22
N GLU A 246 29.13 -2.35 51.70
CA GLU A 246 30.37 -2.38 50.93
C GLU A 246 30.75 -3.84 50.63
N THR A 247 31.23 -4.14 49.43
CA THR A 247 32.30 -5.13 49.25
C THR A 247 33.09 -4.78 48.00
N SER A 248 34.31 -4.30 48.21
CA SER A 248 35.36 -4.19 47.21
C SER A 248 35.88 -5.57 46.80
N GLY A 249 36.19 -5.73 45.53
CA GLY A 249 36.92 -6.88 44.99
C GLY A 249 37.54 -6.53 43.64
N ALA A 250 38.77 -6.03 43.69
CA ALA A 250 39.62 -5.81 42.52
C ALA A 250 40.04 -7.14 41.89
N ALA A 251 40.15 -7.20 40.56
CA ALA A 251 41.34 -7.70 39.84
C ALA A 251 41.09 -7.85 38.32
N SER A 252 42.01 -7.25 37.56
CA SER A 252 42.63 -7.78 36.35
C SER A 252 41.86 -7.81 35.02
N SER A 253 42.31 -6.92 34.14
CA SER A 253 42.36 -7.08 32.68
C SER A 253 42.90 -8.45 32.26
N PRO A 254 42.50 -8.95 31.08
CA PRO A 254 43.40 -8.78 29.94
C PRO A 254 42.71 -8.38 28.63
N SER A 255 43.44 -7.57 27.86
CA SER A 255 43.18 -7.26 26.45
C SER A 255 43.13 -8.52 25.59
N PRO A 256 42.18 -8.64 24.64
CA PRO A 256 42.33 -9.53 23.51
C PRO A 256 43.02 -8.81 22.35
N SER A 257 44.12 -9.42 21.93
CA SER A 257 44.95 -9.06 20.79
C SER A 257 44.16 -8.86 19.49
N SER A 258 44.52 -7.79 18.81
CA SER A 258 44.22 -7.51 17.40
C SER A 258 44.72 -8.65 16.51
N ARG A 259 43.81 -9.30 15.79
CA ARG A 259 44.13 -10.21 14.68
C ARG A 259 43.62 -9.55 13.39
N PRO A 260 44.49 -9.17 12.44
CA PRO A 260 44.03 -8.70 11.15
C PRO A 260 43.61 -9.92 10.32
N HIS A 261 42.32 -10.24 10.33
CA HIS A 261 41.74 -11.03 9.25
C HIS A 261 41.60 -10.09 8.05
N ALA A 262 42.43 -10.32 7.04
CA ALA A 262 42.19 -9.86 5.69
C ALA A 262 40.89 -10.48 5.18
N ALA A 263 39.76 -9.87 5.52
CA ALA A 263 38.50 -10.10 4.85
C ALA A 263 38.61 -9.36 3.52
N ALA A 264 38.69 -10.14 2.44
CA ALA A 264 38.57 -9.63 1.09
C ALA A 264 37.26 -8.84 0.99
N SER A 265 37.36 -7.51 1.02
CA SER A 265 36.32 -6.60 0.56
C SER A 265 36.22 -6.75 -0.95
N GLY A 266 35.65 -7.87 -1.39
CA GLY A 266 35.09 -7.98 -2.72
C GLY A 266 33.86 -7.10 -2.76
N THR A 267 34.06 -5.81 -3.10
CA THR A 267 32.98 -4.97 -3.58
C THR A 267 32.26 -5.76 -4.67
N PRO A 268 30.97 -6.15 -4.52
CA PRO A 268 30.22 -6.58 -5.67
C PRO A 268 30.09 -5.33 -6.54
N SER A 269 30.98 -5.20 -7.51
CA SER A 269 30.75 -4.40 -8.70
C SER A 269 29.52 -5.03 -9.35
N GLY A 270 28.34 -4.64 -8.87
CA GLY A 270 27.07 -4.96 -9.48
C GLY A 270 27.15 -4.40 -10.88
N THR A 271 27.37 -5.31 -11.83
CA THR A 271 27.32 -5.07 -13.25
C THR A 271 26.12 -4.19 -13.51
N ALA A 272 26.33 -3.00 -14.06
CA ALA A 272 25.25 -2.10 -14.49
C ALA A 272 24.22 -2.96 -15.22
N GLY A 273 23.06 -3.10 -14.57
CA GLY A 273 22.10 -4.16 -14.82
C GLY A 273 21.66 -4.10 -16.27
N ALA A 274 21.90 -5.19 -17.01
CA ALA A 274 21.20 -5.40 -18.26
C ALA A 274 19.70 -5.33 -17.95
N ASP A 275 18.97 -4.43 -18.64
CA ASP A 275 17.51 -4.32 -18.62
C ASP A 275 16.90 -5.72 -18.74
N PRO A 276 16.51 -6.36 -17.62
CA PRO A 276 16.28 -7.80 -17.60
C PRO A 276 15.00 -8.17 -18.36
N GLY A 277 14.08 -7.22 -18.51
CA GLY A 277 12.84 -7.38 -19.29
C GLY A 277 12.90 -6.74 -20.68
N GLY A 278 13.96 -5.99 -20.99
CA GLY A 278 14.05 -5.27 -22.25
C GLY A 278 12.92 -4.23 -22.42
N VAL A 279 12.37 -3.71 -21.32
CA VAL A 279 11.20 -2.82 -21.28
C VAL A 279 11.60 -1.34 -21.30
N THR A 280 12.88 -1.03 -21.11
CA THR A 280 13.40 0.34 -21.16
C THR A 280 13.26 0.93 -22.57
N GLY A 281 12.93 2.22 -22.64
CA GLY A 281 12.72 2.96 -23.89
C GLY A 281 11.37 3.68 -23.94
N THR A 282 11.09 4.25 -25.11
CA THR A 282 9.83 4.93 -25.39
C THR A 282 8.90 4.03 -26.19
N TRP A 283 7.65 3.97 -25.78
CA TRP A 283 6.60 3.12 -26.32
C TRP A 283 5.36 3.95 -26.60
N THR A 284 4.69 3.68 -27.72
CA THR A 284 3.50 4.39 -28.15
C THR A 284 2.46 3.41 -28.64
N GLY A 285 1.18 3.67 -28.37
CA GLY A 285 0.10 2.85 -28.90
C GLY A 285 -1.24 3.34 -28.39
N THR A 286 -2.26 2.53 -28.63
CA THR A 286 -3.62 2.79 -28.14
C THR A 286 -3.94 1.84 -27.00
N ILE A 287 -4.45 2.38 -25.91
CA ILE A 287 -5.01 1.61 -24.80
C ILE A 287 -6.53 1.73 -24.82
N THR A 288 -7.19 0.72 -24.28
CA THR A 288 -8.64 0.60 -24.24
C THR A 288 -9.09 0.66 -22.80
N GLN A 289 -9.88 1.69 -22.48
CA GLN A 289 -10.59 1.80 -21.22
C GLN A 289 -11.98 1.19 -21.39
N VAL A 290 -12.37 0.31 -20.47
CA VAL A 290 -13.72 -0.25 -20.43
C VAL A 290 -14.40 0.22 -19.16
N ASP A 291 -15.53 0.92 -19.30
CA ASP A 291 -16.38 1.29 -18.19
C ASP A 291 -17.88 1.24 -18.54
N GLU A 292 -18.73 1.69 -17.61
CA GLU A 292 -20.19 1.68 -17.77
C GLU A 292 -20.70 2.47 -18.99
N ARG A 293 -19.93 3.45 -19.48
CA ARG A 293 -20.28 4.28 -20.64
C ARG A 293 -19.87 3.63 -21.96
N GLY A 294 -19.06 2.58 -21.90
CA GLY A 294 -18.63 1.80 -23.04
C GLY A 294 -17.12 1.62 -23.09
N THR A 295 -16.61 1.51 -24.32
CA THR A 295 -15.20 1.29 -24.60
C THR A 295 -14.63 2.57 -25.20
N GLU A 296 -13.63 3.15 -24.53
CA GLU A 296 -12.90 4.33 -24.98
C GLU A 296 -11.48 3.94 -25.39
N VAL A 297 -11.00 4.49 -26.50
CA VAL A 297 -9.65 4.25 -27.03
C VAL A 297 -8.83 5.51 -26.82
N ILE A 298 -7.70 5.37 -26.13
CA ILE A 298 -6.85 6.47 -25.67
C ILE A 298 -5.46 6.26 -26.26
N GLU A 299 -4.84 7.30 -26.82
CA GLU A 299 -3.43 7.24 -27.23
C GLU A 299 -2.53 7.37 -25.98
N LEU A 300 -1.55 6.47 -25.88
CA LEU A 300 -0.58 6.42 -24.78
C LEU A 300 0.83 6.56 -25.32
N LEU A 301 1.58 7.49 -24.72
CA LEU A 301 3.04 7.57 -24.78
C LEU A 301 3.63 7.18 -23.42
N LEU A 302 4.41 6.11 -23.38
CA LEU A 302 5.08 5.59 -22.20
C LEU A 302 6.60 5.69 -22.38
N THR A 303 7.30 6.27 -21.42
CA THR A 303 8.77 6.28 -21.39
C THR A 303 9.26 5.60 -20.12
N LEU A 304 10.05 4.55 -20.28
CA LEU A 304 10.69 3.79 -19.21
C LEU A 304 12.21 3.94 -19.30
N THR A 305 12.85 3.98 -18.14
CA THR A 305 14.29 4.06 -17.91
C THR A 305 14.68 3.00 -16.89
N ASP A 306 15.94 2.61 -16.86
CA ASP A 306 16.43 1.66 -15.87
C ASP A 306 16.40 2.27 -14.46
N GLY A 307 16.14 1.44 -13.45
CA GLY A 307 16.21 1.85 -12.05
C GLY A 307 15.98 0.68 -11.09
N ARG A 308 16.08 0.97 -9.80
CA ARG A 308 15.83 0.02 -8.71
C ARG A 308 14.39 0.12 -8.23
N VAL A 309 13.93 -0.89 -7.50
CA VAL A 309 12.64 -0.81 -6.78
C VAL A 309 12.66 0.40 -5.87
N GLY A 310 11.61 1.22 -5.94
CA GLY A 310 11.47 2.51 -5.28
C GLY A 310 11.94 3.70 -6.10
N ASP A 311 12.72 3.50 -7.17
CA ASP A 311 13.17 4.60 -8.03
C ASP A 311 12.06 5.08 -8.96
N ARG A 312 12.15 6.34 -9.35
CA ARG A 312 11.37 6.90 -10.45
C ARG A 312 11.97 6.41 -11.77
N VAL A 313 11.25 5.54 -12.46
CA VAL A 313 11.74 4.86 -13.67
C VAL A 313 11.02 5.26 -14.95
N GLY A 314 10.01 6.14 -14.88
CA GLY A 314 9.32 6.52 -16.12
C GLY A 314 8.27 7.61 -16.01
N THR A 315 7.61 7.83 -17.14
CA THR A 315 6.49 8.75 -17.31
C THR A 315 5.49 8.20 -18.31
N THR A 316 4.24 8.56 -18.14
CA THR A 316 3.12 8.29 -19.04
C THR A 316 2.53 9.60 -19.53
N THR A 317 1.97 9.59 -20.74
CA THR A 317 1.17 10.68 -21.28
C THR A 317 -0.02 10.07 -22.00
N TYR A 318 -1.22 10.40 -21.52
CA TYR A 318 -2.49 9.98 -22.08
C TYR A 318 -3.10 11.16 -22.84
N ASP A 319 -3.40 10.95 -24.12
CA ASP A 319 -4.15 11.91 -24.93
C ASP A 319 -5.65 11.59 -24.86
N LEU A 320 -6.40 12.46 -24.17
CA LEU A 320 -7.84 12.34 -23.97
C LEU A 320 -8.62 13.26 -24.94
N GLY A 321 -7.98 13.70 -26.03
CA GLY A 321 -8.56 14.57 -27.03
C GLY A 321 -8.33 16.06 -26.74
N ASP A 322 -9.20 16.68 -25.95
CA ASP A 322 -9.06 18.10 -25.57
C ASP A 322 -8.23 18.30 -24.29
N GLN A 323 -7.87 17.20 -23.63
CA GLN A 323 -7.11 17.18 -22.39
C GLN A 323 -5.94 16.21 -22.50
N VAL A 324 -4.84 16.56 -21.84
CA VAL A 324 -3.66 15.70 -21.72
C VAL A 324 -3.44 15.39 -20.25
N CYS A 325 -3.15 14.13 -19.98
CA CYS A 325 -2.84 13.66 -18.65
C CYS A 325 -1.42 13.10 -18.60
N VAL A 326 -0.67 13.47 -17.56
CA VAL A 326 0.75 13.11 -17.42
C VAL A 326 0.97 12.43 -16.08
N GLY A 327 1.55 11.23 -16.13
CA GLY A 327 1.89 10.45 -14.96
C GLY A 327 3.39 10.25 -14.79
N ARG A 328 3.78 9.95 -13.56
CA ARG A 328 5.12 9.56 -13.15
C ARG A 328 5.09 8.13 -12.65
N LEU A 329 6.07 7.33 -13.06
CA LEU A 329 6.15 5.92 -12.70
C LEU A 329 7.27 5.66 -11.69
N THR A 330 6.94 4.96 -10.62
CA THR A 330 7.88 4.43 -9.61
C THR A 330 7.92 2.92 -9.74
N LEU A 331 9.10 2.31 -9.80
CA LEU A 331 9.24 0.86 -9.89
C LEU A 331 8.85 0.20 -8.56
N LEU A 332 7.88 -0.70 -8.57
CA LEU A 332 7.49 -1.49 -7.40
C LEU A 332 8.15 -2.86 -7.41
N SER A 333 8.21 -3.51 -8.57
CA SER A 333 8.88 -4.80 -8.73
C SER A 333 9.34 -4.99 -10.16
N SER A 334 10.43 -5.74 -10.34
CA SER A 334 10.94 -6.14 -11.64
C SER A 334 11.07 -7.65 -11.69
N GLN A 335 10.45 -8.26 -12.68
CA GLN A 335 10.53 -9.69 -12.98
C GLN A 335 11.20 -9.87 -14.35
N VAL A 336 11.56 -11.11 -14.69
CA VAL A 336 12.15 -11.43 -16.01
C VAL A 336 11.23 -11.01 -17.16
N ASP A 337 9.93 -11.14 -16.92
CA ASP A 337 8.92 -10.97 -17.94
C ASP A 337 8.28 -9.56 -17.92
N GLY A 338 8.43 -8.79 -16.85
CA GLY A 338 7.73 -7.52 -16.75
C GLY A 338 8.07 -6.70 -15.53
N GLN A 339 7.44 -5.53 -15.43
CA GLN A 339 7.58 -4.62 -14.30
C GLN A 339 6.21 -4.25 -13.75
N GLN A 340 6.14 -4.12 -12.43
CA GLN A 340 5.01 -3.49 -11.75
C GLN A 340 5.45 -2.11 -11.28
N LEU A 341 4.64 -1.12 -11.58
CA LEU A 341 4.93 0.29 -11.44
C LEU A 341 3.76 0.94 -10.70
N ARG A 342 4.06 1.93 -9.86
CA ARG A 342 3.05 2.84 -9.30
C ARG A 342 3.03 4.11 -10.11
N GLU A 343 1.85 4.52 -10.54
CA GLU A 343 1.64 5.76 -11.26
C GLU A 343 1.12 6.87 -10.34
N GLU A 344 1.84 7.99 -10.32
CA GLU A 344 1.40 9.24 -9.70
C GLU A 344 1.04 10.23 -10.81
N ILE A 345 -0.23 10.63 -10.89
CA ILE A 345 -0.69 11.62 -11.88
C ILE A 345 -0.24 13.01 -11.45
N LEU A 346 0.55 13.66 -12.31
CA LEU A 346 1.10 14.99 -12.08
C LEU A 346 0.16 16.10 -12.60
N SER A 347 -0.57 15.83 -13.67
CA SER A 347 -1.50 16.79 -14.29
C SER A 347 -2.56 16.08 -15.14
N GLY A 348 -3.72 16.72 -15.31
CA GLY A 348 -4.83 16.22 -16.12
C GLY A 348 -5.95 15.57 -15.29
N PRO A 349 -7.03 15.11 -15.93
CA PRO A 349 -8.22 14.57 -15.27
C PRO A 349 -8.13 13.08 -14.88
N CYS A 350 -6.97 12.44 -14.98
CA CYS A 350 -6.85 11.01 -14.69
C CYS A 350 -7.00 10.67 -13.20
N ILE A 351 -7.29 9.40 -12.94
CA ILE A 351 -7.25 8.81 -11.61
C ILE A 351 -5.81 8.81 -11.09
N ALA A 352 -5.58 9.39 -9.92
CA ALA A 352 -4.30 9.32 -9.24
C ALA A 352 -4.04 7.94 -8.60
N ASN A 353 -2.77 7.58 -8.43
CA ASN A 353 -2.29 6.44 -7.65
C ASN A 353 -2.69 5.06 -8.19
N GLY A 354 -2.72 4.89 -9.52
CA GLY A 354 -2.93 3.59 -10.13
C GLY A 354 -1.70 2.68 -10.09
N GLN A 355 -1.93 1.38 -10.31
CA GLN A 355 -0.88 0.41 -10.58
C GLN A 355 -0.80 0.13 -12.08
N VAL A 356 0.42 0.19 -12.62
CA VAL A 356 0.73 -0.14 -14.00
C VAL A 356 1.51 -1.44 -14.00
N ARG A 357 1.11 -2.40 -14.83
CA ARG A 357 1.89 -3.59 -15.18
C ARG A 357 2.30 -3.49 -16.63
N VAL A 358 3.57 -3.72 -16.89
CA VAL A 358 4.10 -3.82 -18.24
C VAL A 358 4.76 -5.16 -18.44
N HIS A 359 4.47 -5.81 -19.56
CA HIS A 359 5.03 -7.12 -19.92
C HIS A 359 5.50 -7.07 -21.36
N ARG A 360 6.74 -7.51 -21.63
CA ARG A 360 7.27 -7.50 -23.00
C ARG A 360 6.82 -8.75 -23.73
N SER A 361 6.18 -8.57 -24.89
CA SER A 361 5.80 -9.65 -25.80
C SER A 361 6.44 -9.42 -27.16
N GLY A 362 7.63 -9.99 -27.36
CA GLY A 362 8.42 -9.81 -28.57
C GLY A 362 8.91 -8.37 -28.76
N THR A 363 8.40 -7.68 -29.79
CA THR A 363 8.70 -6.27 -30.10
C THR A 363 7.68 -5.30 -29.50
N ARG A 364 6.64 -5.80 -28.84
CA ARG A 364 5.56 -5.01 -28.24
C ARG A 364 5.61 -5.05 -26.72
N LEU A 365 5.02 -4.05 -26.11
CA LEU A 365 4.83 -3.97 -24.68
C LEU A 365 3.32 -4.03 -24.37
N SER A 366 2.91 -5.05 -23.61
CA SER A 366 1.58 -5.06 -22.99
C SER A 366 1.58 -4.03 -21.87
N PHE A 367 0.54 -3.22 -21.83
CA PHE A 367 0.29 -2.23 -20.80
C PHE A 367 -1.05 -2.54 -20.16
N ASP A 368 -1.06 -2.68 -18.84
CA ASP A 368 -2.27 -2.89 -18.04
C ASP A 368 -2.24 -1.92 -16.87
N TYR A 369 -3.30 -1.12 -16.73
CA TYR A 369 -3.50 -0.16 -15.65
C TYR A 369 -4.72 -0.55 -14.83
N THR A 370 -4.56 -0.55 -13.51
CA THR A 370 -5.63 -0.70 -12.54
C THR A 370 -5.63 0.47 -11.57
N GLY A 371 -6.80 1.09 -11.40
CA GLY A 371 -6.99 2.18 -10.46
C GLY A 371 -8.41 2.19 -9.89
N THR A 372 -8.70 3.13 -9.01
CA THR A 372 -10.03 3.29 -8.41
C THR A 372 -10.57 4.68 -8.69
N LYS A 373 -11.76 4.78 -9.31
CA LYS A 373 -12.41 6.05 -9.64
C LYS A 373 -12.74 6.81 -8.35
N GLN A 374 -12.21 8.03 -8.21
CA GLN A 374 -12.50 8.88 -7.04
C GLN A 374 -14.00 9.19 -6.87
N SER A 375 -14.75 9.20 -7.98
CA SER A 375 -16.17 9.56 -7.97
C SER A 375 -17.09 8.52 -7.32
N ASN A 376 -16.77 7.23 -7.46
CA ASN A 376 -17.67 6.14 -7.08
C ASN A 376 -16.97 4.92 -6.47
N GLY A 377 -15.64 4.93 -6.37
CA GLY A 377 -14.87 3.81 -5.81
C GLY A 377 -14.80 2.58 -6.72
N GLU A 378 -15.25 2.67 -7.97
CA GLU A 378 -15.18 1.54 -8.90
C GLU A 378 -13.77 1.32 -9.42
N ALA A 379 -13.42 0.05 -9.62
CA ALA A 379 -12.19 -0.31 -10.30
C ALA A 379 -12.23 0.16 -11.76
N GLN A 380 -11.20 0.88 -12.20
CA GLN A 380 -10.95 1.19 -13.59
C GLN A 380 -9.87 0.25 -14.11
N LEU A 381 -10.15 -0.37 -15.25
CA LEU A 381 -9.23 -1.21 -15.99
C LEU A 381 -8.97 -0.58 -17.35
N VAL A 382 -7.69 -0.40 -17.68
CA VAL A 382 -7.25 0.11 -18.98
C VAL A 382 -6.13 -0.79 -19.48
N SER A 383 -6.23 -1.30 -20.71
CA SER A 383 -5.19 -2.19 -21.25
C SER A 383 -4.94 -1.97 -22.73
N GLY A 384 -3.73 -2.28 -23.20
CA GLY A 384 -3.37 -2.13 -24.61
C GLY A 384 -2.00 -2.67 -24.95
N LEU A 385 -1.69 -2.65 -26.24
CA LEU A 385 -0.39 -3.03 -26.77
C LEU A 385 0.30 -1.78 -27.32
N LEU A 386 1.55 -1.58 -26.91
CA LEU A 386 2.38 -0.46 -27.33
C LEU A 386 3.51 -0.97 -28.22
N ASP A 387 3.78 -0.23 -29.29
CA ASP A 387 4.94 -0.42 -30.15
C ASP A 387 6.07 0.51 -29.71
N ARG A 388 7.32 0.12 -29.94
CA ARG A 388 8.47 0.97 -29.59
C ARG A 388 8.48 2.20 -30.50
N ALA A 389 8.60 3.39 -29.92
CA ALA A 389 8.62 4.64 -30.67
C ALA A 389 9.88 4.71 -31.56
N GLY A 390 9.67 4.96 -32.85
CA GLY A 390 10.75 5.11 -33.84
C GLY A 390 11.36 3.80 -34.35
N ALA A 391 10.72 2.65 -34.10
CA ALA A 391 11.11 1.35 -34.64
C ALA A 391 10.63 1.11 -36.08
#